data_AF-A0A251XIF7-F1
#
_entry.id   AF-A0A251XIF7-F1
#
_cell.length_a   1.000
_cell.length_b   1.000
_cell.length_c   1.000
_cell.angle_alpha   90.00
_cell.angle_beta   90.00
_cell.angle_gamma   90.00
#
_symmetry.space_group_name_H-M   'P 1'
#
loop_
_entity.id
_entity.type
_entity.pdbx_description
1 polymer ?
#
loop_
_entity_poly.entity_id
_entity_poly.type
_entity_poly.pdbx_seq_one_letter_code
_entity_poly.pdbx_strand_id
1 'polypeptide(L)' 'MVVDALSDTCSHLSAPLHEGELGTDPKTGEACVTCPWHDSVFSLTTGAVIHGPATAPQPRFETRVTGGLVEVRLPNAG' A
#
# COMPACT_ATOMS: atom_id res chain seq x y z
N MET A 1 7.73 5.01 15.92
CA MET A 1 7.73 4.06 14.79
C MET A 1 6.49 4.37 13.97
N VAL A 2 6.64 4.55 12.66
CA VAL A 2 5.51 4.73 11.73
C VAL A 2 5.35 3.41 10.97
N VAL A 3 4.11 2.97 10.76
CA VAL A 3 3.79 1.75 10.02
C VAL A 3 2.77 2.13 8.95
N ASP A 4 3.08 1.89 7.69
CA ASP A 4 2.12 2.06 6.60
C ASP A 4 1.38 0.75 6.35
N ALA A 5 0.08 0.84 6.08
CA ALA A 5 -0.77 -0.31 5.79
C ALA A 5 -1.70 0.00 4.62
N LEU A 6 -1.68 -0.87 3.62
CA LEU A 6 -2.55 -0.84 2.45
C LEU A 6 -3.42 -2.11 2.39
N SER A 7 -4.49 -2.06 1.61
CA SER A 7 -5.21 -3.27 1.20
C SER A 7 -4.29 -4.18 0.41
N ASP A 8 -4.31 -5.47 0.72
CA ASP A 8 -3.46 -6.47 0.05
C ASP A 8 -3.89 -6.74 -1.39
N THR A 9 -5.18 -6.66 -1.67
CA THR A 9 -5.73 -6.96 -2.99
C THR A 9 -5.52 -5.78 -3.94
N CYS A 10 -4.65 -5.95 -4.93
CA CYS A 10 -4.34 -4.91 -5.91
C CYS A 10 -5.61 -4.43 -6.63
N SER A 11 -5.89 -3.13 -6.54
CA SER A 11 -6.98 -2.43 -7.23
C SER A 11 -7.06 -2.61 -8.76
N HIS A 12 -6.03 -3.14 -9.43
CA HIS A 12 -6.08 -3.46 -10.85
C HIS A 12 -6.81 -4.80 -11.11
N LEU A 13 -6.20 -5.92 -10.70
CA LEU A 13 -6.70 -7.27 -10.98
C LEU A 13 -6.52 -8.23 -9.79
N SER A 14 -6.53 -7.70 -8.56
CA SER A 14 -6.57 -8.48 -7.32
C SER A 14 -5.34 -9.34 -7.00
N ALA A 15 -4.20 -9.04 -7.60
CA ALA A 15 -2.92 -9.63 -7.20
C ALA A 15 -2.64 -9.42 -5.69
N PRO A 16 -1.98 -10.38 -5.02
CA PRO A 16 -1.56 -10.24 -3.63
C PRO A 16 -0.36 -9.28 -3.53
N LEU A 17 -0.56 -8.07 -3.02
CA LEU A 17 0.50 -7.06 -2.92
C LEU A 17 1.58 -7.42 -1.89
N HIS A 18 1.28 -8.27 -0.90
CA HIS A 18 2.29 -8.77 0.04
C HIS A 18 3.34 -9.69 -0.62
N GLU A 19 3.09 -10.21 -1.82
CA GLU A 19 4.08 -10.93 -2.64
C GLU A 19 4.87 -9.98 -3.56
N GLY A 20 4.55 -8.69 -3.55
CA GLY A 20 5.21 -7.66 -4.34
C GLY A 20 6.57 -7.23 -3.78
N GLU A 21 7.27 -6.39 -4.55
CA GLU A 21 8.57 -5.86 -4.17
C GLU A 21 8.43 -4.50 -3.50
N LEU A 22 9.13 -4.30 -2.37
CA LEU A 22 9.25 -3.00 -1.72
C LEU A 22 10.35 -2.18 -2.37
N GLY A 23 10.09 -0.89 -2.57
CA GLY A 23 11.04 0.05 -3.14
C GLY A 23 10.80 1.47 -2.67
N THR A 24 11.37 2.42 -3.41
CA THR A 24 11.17 3.85 -3.20
C THR A 24 10.81 4.52 -4.51
N ASP A 25 9.86 5.45 -4.48
CA ASP A 25 9.56 6.32 -5.62
C ASP A 25 10.80 7.18 -5.95
N PRO A 26 11.36 7.09 -7.17
CA PRO A 26 12.55 7.86 -7.53
C PRO A 26 12.33 9.39 -7.55
N LYS A 27 11.07 9.86 -7.56
CA LYS A 27 10.75 11.29 -7.57
C LYS A 27 10.69 11.89 -6.17
N THR A 28 10.18 11.14 -5.20
CA THR A 28 9.92 11.63 -3.83
C THR A 28 10.83 11.01 -2.78
N GLY A 29 11.42 9.84 -3.07
CA GLY A 29 12.15 9.02 -2.11
C GLY A 29 11.24 8.27 -1.12
N GLU A 30 9.91 8.36 -1.28
CA GLU A 30 8.96 7.68 -0.39
C GLU A 30 8.80 6.21 -0.70
N ALA A 31 8.48 5.40 0.32
CA ALA A 31 8.32 3.97 0.16
C ALA A 31 7.13 3.61 -0.74
N CYS A 32 7.31 2.61 -1.59
CA CYS A 32 6.30 2.08 -2.49
C CYS A 32 6.34 0.55 -2.56
N VAL A 33 5.30 -0.03 -3.13
CA VAL A 33 5.23 -1.46 -3.45
C VAL A 33 4.90 -1.66 -4.92
N THR A 34 5.62 -2.57 -5.57
CA THR A 34 5.39 -3.02 -6.95
C THR A 34 4.56 -4.30 -6.92
N CYS A 35 3.41 -4.28 -7.59
CA CYS A 35 2.51 -5.42 -7.74
C CYS A 35 3.17 -6.56 -8.55
N PRO A 36 3.09 -7.82 -8.09
CA PRO A 36 3.85 -8.93 -8.67
C PRO A 36 3.32 -9.44 -10.03
N TRP A 37 2.13 -9.01 -10.47
CA TRP A 37 1.55 -9.52 -11.73
C TRP A 37 1.83 -8.63 -12.94
N HIS A 38 1.68 -7.32 -12.79
CA HIS A 38 1.71 -6.37 -13.92
C HIS A 38 2.43 -5.06 -13.58
N ASP A 39 3.26 -5.05 -12.53
CA ASP A 39 4.16 -3.96 -12.18
C ASP A 39 3.52 -2.62 -11.79
N SER A 40 2.22 -2.59 -11.46
CA SER A 40 1.64 -1.37 -10.87
C SER A 40 2.35 -1.01 -9.57
N VAL A 41 2.73 0.25 -9.43
CA VAL A 41 3.45 0.75 -8.26
C VAL A 41 2.54 1.65 -7.44
N PHE A 42 2.46 1.41 -6.13
CA PHE A 42 1.64 2.19 -5.22
C PHE A 42 2.48 2.80 -4.09
N SER A 43 2.22 4.06 -3.75
CA SER A 43 2.80 4.72 -2.57
C SER A 43 2.29 4.03 -1.30
N LEU A 44 3.18 3.62 -0.39
CA LEU A 44 2.78 3.11 0.92
C LEU A 44 2.22 4.22 1.81
N THR A 45 2.77 5.43 1.68
CA THR A 45 2.35 6.61 2.43
C THR A 45 0.90 7.00 2.10
N THR A 46 0.54 7.02 0.82
CA THR A 46 -0.71 7.64 0.35
C THR A 46 -1.69 6.67 -0.33
N GLY A 47 -1.24 5.48 -0.72
CA GLY A 47 -2.00 4.55 -1.57
C GLY A 47 -2.10 4.98 -3.04
N ALA A 48 -1.57 6.14 -3.41
CA ALA A 48 -1.65 6.64 -4.78
C ALA A 48 -0.92 5.73 -5.77
N VAL A 49 -1.45 5.68 -7.00
CA VAL A 49 -0.76 5.05 -8.13
C VAL A 49 0.44 5.92 -8.52
N ILE A 50 1.64 5.33 -8.48
CA ILE A 50 2.88 5.94 -8.98
C ILE A 50 3.12 5.49 -10.44
N HIS A 51 2.84 4.22 -10.73
CA HIS A 51 2.97 3.61 -12.06
C HIS A 51 1.79 2.66 -12.32
N GLY A 52 1.24 2.70 -13.54
CA GLY A 52 0.13 1.83 -13.98
C GLY A 52 0.56 0.37 -14.21
N PRO A 53 -0.32 -0.51 -14.70
CA PRO A 53 -1.62 -0.23 -15.33
C PRO A 53 -2.77 0.13 -14.39
N ALA A 54 -2.64 -0.03 -13.07
CA ALA A 54 -3.69 0.41 -12.14
C ALA A 54 -4.04 1.89 -12.34
N THR A 55 -5.32 2.22 -12.27
CA THR A 55 -5.82 3.61 -12.36
C THR A 55 -6.48 4.08 -11.08
N ALA A 56 -6.88 3.15 -10.21
CA ALA A 56 -7.44 3.43 -8.88
C ALA A 56 -6.36 3.27 -7.79
N PRO A 57 -6.32 4.16 -6.78
CA PRO A 57 -5.39 4.03 -5.66
C PRO A 57 -5.67 2.77 -4.82
N GLN A 58 -4.67 2.31 -4.05
CA GLN A 58 -4.92 1.34 -3.00
C GLN A 58 -5.59 1.99 -1.79
N PRO A 59 -6.61 1.36 -1.20
CA PRO A 59 -7.10 1.74 0.11
C PRO A 59 -5.97 1.69 1.14
N ARG A 60 -5.83 2.76 1.92
CA ARG A 60 -4.90 2.87 3.05
C ARG A 60 -5.66 2.79 4.36
N PHE A 61 -4.98 2.31 5.38
CA PHE A 61 -5.52 2.24 6.73
C PHE A 61 -4.74 3.13 7.69
N GLU A 62 -5.45 3.78 8.62
CA GLU A 62 -4.79 4.44 9.74
C GLU A 62 -4.19 3.36 10.66
N THR A 63 -2.96 3.58 11.10
CA THR A 63 -2.25 2.66 11.99
C THR A 63 -1.86 3.35 13.28
N ARG A 64 -1.68 2.55 14.33
CA ARG A 64 -0.98 2.96 15.55
C ARG A 64 -0.20 1.79 16.15
N VAL A 65 0.84 2.11 16.90
CA VAL A 65 1.63 1.12 17.65
C VAL A 65 1.38 1.29 19.15
N THR A 66 0.83 0.27 19.80
CA THR A 66 0.52 0.28 21.24
C THR A 66 1.13 -0.94 21.90
N GLY A 67 2.09 -0.76 22.81
CA GLY A 67 2.71 -1.87 23.54
C GLY A 67 3.39 -2.92 22.63
N GLY A 68 3.87 -2.51 21.44
CA GLY A 68 4.48 -3.41 20.45
C GLY A 68 3.49 -4.07 19.48
N LEU A 69 2.18 -3.86 19.65
CA LEU A 69 1.16 -4.30 18.69
C LEU A 69 0.92 -3.21 17.64
N VAL A 70 0.84 -3.63 16.38
CA VAL A 70 0.36 -2.78 15.28
C VAL A 70 -1.15 -2.96 15.20
N GLU A 71 -1.88 -1.86 15.37
CA GLU A 71 -3.32 -1.81 15.24
C GLU A 71 -3.70 -1.05 13.97
N VAL A 72 -4.70 -1.54 13.25
CA VAL A 72 -5.17 -1.00 11.98
C VAL A 72 -6.64 -0.59 12.11
N ARG A 73 -6.99 0.60 11.65
CA ARG A 73 -8.37 1.07 11.63
C ARG A 73 -9.02 0.73 10.30
N LEU A 74 -10.01 -0.17 10.33
CA LEU A 74 -10.87 -0.42 9.18
C LEU A 74 -11.82 0.78 8.98
N PRO A 75 -11.78 1.46 7.82
CA PRO A 75 -12.76 2.49 7.52
C PRO A 75 -14.15 1.85 7.42
N ASN A 76 -15.13 2.44 8.09
CA ASN A 76 -16.53 1.98 8.10
C ASN A 76 -16.76 0.58 8.71
N ALA A 77 -15.92 0.15 9.67
CA ALA A 77 -16.26 -1.00 10.49
C ALA A 77 -17.51 -0.69 11.33
N GLY A 78 -18.65 -1.21 10.87
CA GLY A 78 -19.97 -1.22 11.51
C GLY A 78 -20.71 -2.46 11.06
#